data_AF-A0A1Q8TA18-F1
#
_entry.id   AF-A0A1Q8TA18-F1
#
_cell.length_a   1.000
_cell.length_b   1.000
_cell.length_c   1.000
_cell.angle_alpha   90.00
_cell.angle_beta   90.00
_cell.angle_gamma   90.00
#
_symmetry.space_group_name_H-M   'P 1'
#
loop_
_entity.id
_entity.type
_entity.pdbx_description
1 polymer ?
#
loop_
_entity_poly.entity_id
_entity_poly.type
_entity_poly.pdbx_seq_one_letter_code
_entity_poly.pdbx_strand_id
1 'polypeptide(L)'
;MITQEDVELARNAPWLDTPRVDDTSPENSALFTIGTIIEAKVREASRPLRDVIDEMVRRFSPWGLDSRLAETAYRYVYCWG
;
A
#
# COMPACT_ATOMS: atom_id res chain seq x y z
N MET A 1 -11.05 -3.74 0.07
CA MET A 1 -10.85 -3.59 1.54
C MET A 1 -9.49 -4.21 1.84
N ILE A 2 -8.64 -3.57 2.64
CA ILE A 2 -7.34 -4.17 3.05
C ILE A 2 -7.64 -5.29 4.05
N THR A 3 -6.97 -6.43 3.91
CA THR A 3 -7.00 -7.57 4.83
C THR A 3 -5.67 -7.75 5.56
N GLN A 4 -5.63 -8.58 6.60
CA GLN A 4 -4.38 -8.92 7.28
C GLN A 4 -3.40 -9.63 6.34
N GLU A 5 -3.88 -10.55 5.51
CA GLU A 5 -3.07 -11.29 4.54
C GLU A 5 -2.44 -10.34 3.51
N ASP A 6 -3.18 -9.33 3.04
CA ASP A 6 -2.63 -8.31 2.13
C ASP A 6 -1.43 -7.60 2.78
N VAL A 7 -1.55 -7.23 4.06
CA VAL A 7 -0.46 -6.53 4.76
C VAL A 7 0.73 -7.45 4.98
N GLU A 8 0.50 -8.71 5.34
CA GLU A 8 1.56 -9.70 5.53
C GLU A 8 2.32 -9.98 4.22
N LEU A 9 1.61 -10.17 3.11
CA LEU A 9 2.20 -10.38 1.80
C LEU A 9 2.94 -9.13 1.31
N ALA A 10 2.33 -7.95 1.40
CA ALA A 10 2.94 -6.70 0.91
C ALA A 10 4.23 -6.34 1.67
N ARG A 11 4.38 -6.76 2.93
CA ARG A 11 5.63 -6.59 3.69
C ARG A 11 6.80 -7.38 3.14
N ASN A 12 6.53 -8.43 2.39
CA ASN A 12 7.55 -9.24 1.72
C ASN A 12 7.73 -8.83 0.24
N ALA A 13 7.03 -7.78 -0.20
CA ALA A 13 7.11 -7.32 -1.59
C ALA A 13 8.52 -6.82 -1.92
N PRO A 14 9.17 -7.36 -2.97
CA PRO A 14 10.54 -6.98 -3.28
C PRO A 14 10.67 -5.51 -3.74
N TRP A 15 9.55 -4.84 -4.04
CA TRP A 15 9.49 -3.40 -4.30
C TRP A 15 9.83 -2.51 -3.10
N LEU A 16 9.81 -3.06 -1.88
CA LEU A 16 10.34 -2.35 -0.71
C LEU A 16 11.85 -2.07 -0.84
N ASP A 17 12.56 -2.86 -1.65
CA ASP A 17 14.02 -2.81 -1.80
C ASP A 17 14.52 -2.79 -3.26
N THR A 18 13.67 -3.00 -4.27
CA THR A 18 14.07 -3.08 -5.69
C THR A 18 13.01 -2.57 -6.70
N PRO A 19 13.37 -1.72 -7.68
CA PRO A 19 12.41 -1.07 -8.60
C PRO A 19 11.91 -1.93 -9.77
N ARG A 20 12.26 -3.23 -9.85
CA ARG A 20 11.87 -4.12 -10.95
C ARG A 20 11.57 -5.50 -10.42
N VAL A 21 10.29 -5.83 -10.33
CA VAL A 21 9.84 -7.14 -9.86
C VAL A 21 8.63 -7.52 -10.68
N ASP A 22 8.60 -8.77 -11.13
CA ASP A 22 7.52 -9.40 -11.86
C ASP A 22 6.16 -9.12 -11.17
N ASP A 23 5.24 -8.45 -11.88
CA ASP A 23 3.92 -8.04 -11.34
C ASP A 23 3.03 -9.23 -10.98
N THR A 24 3.49 -10.45 -11.23
CA THR A 24 2.76 -11.70 -11.00
C THR A 24 2.92 -12.26 -9.58
N SER A 25 3.82 -11.73 -8.75
CA SER A 25 4.00 -12.21 -7.38
C SER A 25 2.83 -11.80 -6.46
N PRO A 26 2.38 -12.68 -5.54
CA PRO A 26 1.32 -12.36 -4.58
C PRO A 26 1.63 -11.13 -3.71
N GLU A 27 2.90 -10.92 -3.38
CA GLU A 27 3.36 -9.80 -2.57
C GLU A 27 3.21 -8.46 -3.30
N ASN A 28 3.55 -8.42 -4.60
CA ASN A 28 3.32 -7.25 -5.44
C ASN A 28 1.82 -7.00 -5.67
N SER A 29 1.03 -8.07 -5.83
CA SER A 29 -0.44 -7.97 -5.95
C SER A 29 -1.07 -7.38 -4.68
N ALA A 30 -0.58 -7.78 -3.51
CA ALA A 30 -1.01 -7.24 -2.23
C ALA A 30 -0.59 -5.77 -2.06
N LEU A 31 0.65 -5.43 -2.45
CA LEU A 31 1.15 -4.05 -2.45
C LEU A 31 0.32 -3.14 -3.37
N PHE A 32 -0.02 -3.62 -4.57
CA PHE A 32 -0.91 -2.92 -5.51
C PHE A 32 -2.30 -2.69 -4.91
N THR A 33 -2.88 -3.72 -4.29
CA THR A 33 -4.20 -3.68 -3.67
C THR A 33 -4.26 -2.61 -2.57
N ILE A 34 -3.28 -2.61 -1.67
CA ILE A 34 -3.15 -1.60 -0.60
C ILE A 34 -3.02 -0.20 -1.22
N GLY A 35 -2.14 -0.04 -2.20
CA GLY A 35 -1.88 1.24 -2.86
C GLY A 35 -3.12 1.81 -3.52
N THR A 36 -3.90 0.98 -4.22
CA THR A 36 -5.10 1.40 -4.94
C THR A 36 -6.19 1.87 -3.97
N ILE A 37 -6.32 1.20 -2.82
CA ILE A 37 -7.27 1.61 -1.77
C ILE A 37 -6.86 2.94 -1.14
N ILE A 38 -5.56 3.15 -0.89
CA ILE A 38 -5.05 4.44 -0.38
C ILE A 38 -5.31 5.55 -1.41
N GLU A 39 -4.99 5.29 -2.69
CA GLU A 39 -5.23 6.26 -3.76
C GLU A 39 -6.70 6.63 -3.91
N ALA A 40 -7.59 5.63 -3.92
CA ALA A 40 -9.04 5.85 -3.97
C ALA A 40 -9.50 6.75 -2.81
N LYS A 41 -9.02 6.48 -1.59
CA LYS A 41 -9.33 7.32 -0.42
C LYS A 41 -8.81 8.75 -0.52
N VAL A 42 -7.61 8.95 -1.06
CA VAL A 42 -7.05 10.29 -1.33
C VAL A 42 -7.96 11.06 -2.30
N ARG A 43 -8.37 10.41 -3.39
CA ARG A 43 -9.26 10.98 -4.42
C ARG A 43 -10.65 11.29 -3.86
N GLU A 44 -11.27 10.33 -3.16
CA GLU A 44 -12.62 10.47 -2.60
C GLU A 44 -12.70 11.57 -1.53
N ALA A 45 -11.75 11.58 -0.59
CA ALA A 45 -11.80 12.53 0.51
C ALA A 45 -11.27 13.91 0.13
N SER A 46 -10.64 14.08 -1.04
CA SER A 46 -9.91 15.29 -1.45
C SER A 46 -8.95 15.78 -0.36
N ARG A 47 -8.32 14.82 0.35
CA ARG A 47 -7.42 15.06 1.49
C ARG A 47 -5.96 14.90 1.07
N PRO A 48 -5.02 15.57 1.75
CA PRO A 48 -3.60 15.30 1.57
C PRO A 48 -3.25 13.82 1.77
N LEU A 49 -2.33 13.30 0.95
CA LEU A 49 -1.85 11.91 1.04
C LEU A 49 -1.45 11.52 2.47
N ARG A 50 -0.74 12.40 3.16
CA ARG A 50 -0.25 12.18 4.52
C ARG A 50 -1.38 11.90 5.51
N ASP A 51 -2.47 12.64 5.43
CA ASP A 51 -3.62 12.47 6.33
C ASP A 51 -4.32 11.14 6.11
N VAL A 52 -4.38 10.67 4.85
CA VAL A 52 -4.94 9.37 4.50
C VAL A 52 -4.02 8.25 4.96
N ILE A 53 -2.71 8.38 4.77
CA ILE A 53 -1.74 7.40 5.28
C ILE A 53 -1.83 7.29 6.79
N ASP A 54 -1.88 8.40 7.53
CA ASP A 54 -2.00 8.38 8.99
C ASP A 54 -3.32 7.75 9.47
N GLU A 55 -4.41 7.92 8.73
CA GLU A 55 -5.67 7.21 8.99
C GLU A 55 -5.52 5.69 8.77
N MET A 56 -4.94 5.31 7.63
CA MET A 56 -4.81 3.91 7.22
C MET A 56 -3.86 3.16 8.14
N VAL A 57 -2.72 3.76 8.49
CA VAL A 57 -1.77 3.20 9.46
C VAL A 57 -2.45 3.04 10.82
N ARG A 58 -3.18 4.06 11.32
CA ARG A 58 -3.91 3.91 12.60
C ARG A 58 -4.93 2.78 12.59
N ARG A 59 -5.59 2.55 11.45
CA ARG A 59 -6.60 1.51 11.30
C ARG A 59 -6.00 0.11 11.18
N PHE A 60 -4.87 -0.02 10.48
CA PHE A 60 -4.30 -1.31 10.08
C PHE A 60 -2.95 -1.61 10.74
N SER A 61 -2.51 -0.79 11.71
CA SER A 61 -1.33 -1.08 12.53
C SER A 61 -1.38 -2.42 13.26
N PRO A 62 -2.55 -2.97 13.70
CA PRO A 62 -2.60 -4.30 14.29
C PRO A 62 -2.16 -5.42 13.33
N TRP A 63 -2.25 -5.18 12.01
CA TRP A 63 -1.79 -6.11 10.98
C TRP A 63 -0.37 -5.81 10.50
N GLY A 64 0.27 -4.78 11.06
CA GLY A 64 1.63 -4.38 10.71
C GLY A 64 1.73 -3.42 9.52
N LEU A 65 0.65 -2.71 9.15
CA LEU A 65 0.74 -1.62 8.18
C LEU A 65 1.42 -0.41 8.85
N ASP A 66 2.60 -0.05 8.35
CA ASP A 66 3.32 1.16 8.77
C ASP A 66 3.32 2.23 7.67
N SER A 67 3.77 3.44 8.03
CA SER A 67 3.80 4.58 7.09
C SER A 67 4.69 4.32 5.89
N ARG A 68 5.82 3.60 6.06
CA ARG A 68 6.74 3.31 4.95
C ARG A 68 6.08 2.37 3.94
N LEU A 69 5.43 1.31 4.40
CA LEU A 69 4.71 0.37 3.55
C LEU A 69 3.53 1.05 2.83
N ALA A 70 2.74 1.86 3.54
CA ALA A 70 1.62 2.60 2.97
C ALA A 70 2.07 3.61 1.89
N GLU A 71 3.16 4.35 2.15
CA GLU A 71 3.76 5.26 1.16
C GLU A 71 4.30 4.50 -0.05
N THR A 72 4.95 3.37 0.18
CA THR A 72 5.51 2.53 -0.89
C THR A 72 4.40 1.97 -1.77
N ALA A 73 3.31 1.47 -1.17
CA ALA A 73 2.15 0.97 -1.87
C ALA A 73 1.50 2.05 -2.75
N TYR A 74 1.33 3.27 -2.21
CA TYR A 74 0.79 4.39 -2.98
C TYR A 74 1.69 4.74 -4.18
N ARG A 75 3.00 4.84 -3.97
CA ARG A 75 3.96 5.11 -5.06
C ARG A 75 4.01 4.01 -6.10
N TYR A 76 3.91 2.75 -5.67
CA TYR A 76 3.90 1.59 -6.56
C TYR A 76 2.75 1.69 -7.56
N VAL A 77 1.54 2.03 -7.10
CA VAL A 77 0.40 2.28 -8.00
C VAL A 77 0.66 3.48 -8.92
N TYR A 78 1.18 4.59 -8.40
CA TYR A 78 1.40 5.79 -9.23
C TYR A 78 2.48 5.62 -10.32
N CYS A 79 3.45 4.73 -10.11
CA CYS A 79 4.49 4.45 -11.09
C CYS A 79 4.06 3.47 -12.20
N TRP A 80 2.95 2.75 -12.03
CA TRP A 80 2.53 1.65 -12.91
C TRP A 80 1.05 1.66 -13.32
N GLY A 81 0.23 2.51 -12.71
CA GLY A 81 -1.20 2.72 -13.02
C GLY A 81 -1.47 3.82 -14.02
#